data_AF-A0A2M7TNS8-F1
#
_entry.id   AF-A0A2M7TNS8-F1
#
_cell.length_a   1.000
_cell.length_b   1.000
_cell.length_c   1.000
_cell.angle_alpha   90.00
_cell.angle_beta   90.00
_cell.angle_gamma   90.00
#
_symmetry.space_group_name_H-M   'P 1'
#
loop_
_entity.id
_entity.type
_entity.pdbx_description
1 polymer ?
#
loop_
_entity_poly.entity_id
_entity_poly.type
_entity_poly.pdbx_seq_one_letter_code
_entity_poly.pdbx_strand_id
1 'polypeptide(L)'
;MLTRRTNVLLEEEDYLTLVYLSRREDKTIGELIRSAIVKTYKSKVGDSGMGKSLKSSIQNGWRLLVNPKKPLAYKALIEYGRKY
;
A
#
# COMPACT_ATOMS: atom_id res chain seq x y z
N MET A 1 15.89 -6.34 8.33
CA MET A 1 16.73 -7.56 8.36
C MET A 1 15.85 -8.76 8.69
N LEU A 2 15.99 -9.89 7.98
CA LEU A 2 15.22 -11.11 8.25
C LEU A 2 15.92 -11.92 9.35
N THR A 3 15.16 -12.35 10.37
CA THR A 3 15.74 -12.94 11.59
C THR A 3 15.27 -14.37 11.88
N ARG A 4 14.21 -14.84 11.24
CA ARG A 4 13.63 -16.18 11.45
C ARG A 4 13.36 -16.86 10.09
N ARG A 5 13.65 -18.15 10.01
CA ARG A 5 13.27 -19.04 8.90
C ARG A 5 12.19 -19.99 9.39
N THR A 6 11.17 -20.19 8.57
CA THR A 6 10.06 -21.11 8.85
C THR A 6 9.90 -22.01 7.64
N ASN A 7 9.84 -23.32 7.86
CA ASN A 7 9.51 -24.28 6.81
C ASN A 7 8.01 -24.49 6.81
N VAL A 8 7.38 -24.39 5.63
CA VAL A 8 5.94 -24.53 5.45
C VAL A 8 5.72 -25.55 4.34
N LEU A 9 4.79 -26.48 4.57
CA LEU A 9 4.31 -27.39 3.53
C LEU A 9 3.08 -26.76 2.88
N LEU A 10 3.05 -26.78 1.56
CA LEU A 10 1.98 -26.24 0.74
C LEU A 10 1.44 -27.35 -0.16
N GLU A 11 0.17 -27.25 -0.52
CA GLU A 11 -0.39 -28.05 -1.60
C GLU A 11 0.27 -27.65 -2.93
N GLU A 12 0.34 -28.59 -3.88
CA GLU A 12 0.99 -28.36 -5.18
C GLU A 12 0.35 -27.19 -5.94
N GLU A 13 -0.98 -27.07 -5.88
CA GLU A 13 -1.73 -26.00 -6.53
C GLU A 13 -1.38 -24.61 -5.97
N ASP A 14 -1.22 -24.52 -4.64
CA ASP A 14 -0.82 -23.29 -3.97
C ASP A 14 0.62 -22.90 -4.31
N TYR A 15 1.51 -23.91 -4.39
CA TYR A 15 2.89 -23.70 -4.78
C TYR A 15 3.00 -23.18 -6.22
N LEU A 16 2.29 -23.79 -7.17
CA LEU A 16 2.25 -23.33 -8.56
C LEU A 16 1.72 -21.89 -8.67
N THR A 17 0.72 -21.54 -7.86
CA THR A 17 0.20 -20.17 -7.79
C THR A 17 1.26 -19.18 -7.31
N LEU A 18 2.02 -19.52 -6.27
CA LEU A 18 3.12 -18.69 -5.78
C LEU A 18 4.25 -18.56 -6.81
N VAL A 19 4.57 -19.63 -7.55
CA VAL A 19 5.57 -19.59 -8.63
C VAL A 19 5.11 -18.67 -9.75
N TYR A 20 3.84 -18.73 -10.15
CA TYR A 20 3.30 -17.82 -11.16
C TYR A 20 3.39 -16.35 -10.70
N LEU A 21 2.97 -16.06 -9.47
CA LEU A 21 3.00 -14.70 -8.91
C LEU A 21 4.42 -14.16 -8.74
N SER A 22 5.36 -15.01 -8.33
CA SER A 22 6.76 -14.62 -8.14
C SER A 22 7.39 -14.12 -9.45
N ARG A 23 7.12 -14.81 -10.55
CA ARG A 23 7.55 -14.41 -11.90
C ARG A 23 6.86 -13.14 -12.38
N ARG A 24 5.55 -13.03 -12.15
CA ARG A 24 4.77 -11.88 -12.61
C ARG A 24 5.16 -10.57 -11.92
N GLU A 25 5.50 -10.64 -10.63
CA GLU A 25 5.78 -9.47 -9.81
C GLU A 25 7.28 -9.23 -9.54
N ASP A 26 8.16 -10.07 -10.11
CA ASP A 26 9.61 -10.06 -9.88
C ASP A 26 9.97 -10.06 -8.38
N LYS A 27 9.36 -10.99 -7.64
CA LYS A 27 9.50 -11.11 -6.18
C LYS A 27 9.77 -12.55 -5.79
N THR A 28 10.49 -12.73 -4.69
CA THR A 28 10.69 -14.05 -4.10
C THR A 28 9.40 -14.57 -3.44
N ILE A 29 9.25 -15.89 -3.36
CA ILE A 29 8.11 -16.52 -2.66
C ILE A 29 8.04 -16.03 -1.19
N GLY A 30 9.19 -15.87 -0.52
CA GLY A 30 9.23 -15.35 0.84
C GLY A 30 8.81 -13.88 0.97
N GLU A 31 8.93 -13.06 -0.08
CA GLU A 31 8.36 -11.71 -0.12
C GLU A 31 6.85 -11.76 -0.28
N LEU A 32 6.34 -12.60 -1.19
CA LEU A 32 4.91 -12.78 -1.40
C LEU A 32 4.21 -13.24 -0.11
N ILE A 33 4.77 -14.24 0.57
CA ILE A 33 4.22 -14.74 1.85
C ILE A 33 4.24 -13.63 2.90
N ARG A 34 5.33 -12.86 3.04
CA ARG A 34 5.39 -11.75 4.00
C ARG A 34 4.36 -10.66 3.67
N SER A 35 4.22 -10.30 2.40
CA SER A 35 3.21 -9.33 1.95
C SER A 35 1.79 -9.82 2.22
N ALA A 36 1.52 -11.11 2.00
CA ALA A 36 0.24 -11.72 2.32
C ALA A 36 -0.04 -11.70 3.83
N ILE A 37 0.93 -12.09 4.67
CA ILE A 37 0.80 -12.05 6.14
C ILE A 37 0.50 -10.61 6.60
N VAL A 38 1.25 -9.63 6.10
CA VAL A 38 1.01 -8.22 6.40
C VAL A 38 -0.39 -7.80 5.97
N LYS A 39 -0.81 -8.13 4.74
CA LYS A 39 -2.14 -7.75 4.24
C LYS A 39 -3.27 -8.38 5.05
N THR A 40 -3.12 -9.64 5.46
CA THR A 40 -4.17 -10.42 6.14
C THR A 40 -4.26 -10.09 7.63
N TYR A 41 -3.12 -9.88 8.30
CA TYR A 41 -3.06 -9.80 9.76
C TYR A 41 -2.65 -8.44 10.31
N LYS A 42 -2.00 -7.55 9.52
CA LYS A 42 -1.63 -6.23 10.03
C LYS A 42 -2.84 -5.33 10.28
N SER A 43 -3.95 -5.56 9.57
CA SER A 43 -5.26 -4.97 9.87
C SER A 43 -5.92 -5.51 11.14
N LYS A 44 -5.52 -6.70 11.62
CA LYS A 44 -6.09 -7.35 12.82
C LYS A 44 -5.28 -7.12 14.10
N VAL A 45 -3.96 -6.94 14.01
CA VAL A 45 -3.06 -6.88 15.18
C VAL A 45 -2.70 -5.44 15.60
N GLY A 46 -2.95 -4.45 14.74
CA GLY A 46 -2.73 -3.06 15.14
C GLY A 46 -2.77 -2.11 13.97
N ASP A 47 -3.95 -1.90 13.38
CA ASP A 47 -4.23 -0.61 12.74
C ASP A 47 -5.73 -0.39 12.50
N SER A 48 -6.39 0.17 13.50
CA SER A 48 -7.63 0.92 13.32
C SER A 48 -7.40 2.31 12.70
N GLY A 49 -6.17 2.61 12.25
CA GLY A 49 -5.65 3.94 11.96
C GLY A 49 -5.24 4.21 10.51
N MET A 50 -4.62 3.33 9.72
CA MET A 50 -4.15 3.70 8.35
C MET A 50 -5.29 4.16 7.43
N GLY A 51 -6.38 3.39 7.36
CA GLY A 51 -7.56 3.74 6.55
C GLY A 51 -8.32 4.96 7.08
N LYS A 52 -8.35 5.14 8.42
CA LYS A 52 -8.94 6.33 9.05
C LYS A 52 -8.06 7.57 8.87
N SER A 53 -6.74 7.40 8.90
CA SER A 53 -5.69 8.43 8.77
C SER A 53 -5.64 8.98 7.36
N LEU A 54 -5.71 8.12 6.33
CA LEU A 54 -5.75 8.60 4.95
C LEU A 54 -7.06 9.35 4.67
N LYS A 55 -8.20 8.79 5.09
CA LYS A 55 -9.50 9.44 4.91
C LYS A 55 -9.59 10.77 5.66
N SER A 56 -9.12 10.84 6.91
CA SER A 56 -9.09 12.06 7.70
C SER A 56 -8.10 13.08 7.13
N SER A 57 -6.93 12.64 6.64
CA SER A 57 -5.96 13.51 5.99
C SER A 57 -6.48 14.10 4.69
N ILE A 58 -7.20 13.30 3.89
CA ILE A 58 -7.88 13.79 2.68
C ILE A 58 -8.97 14.80 3.06
N GLN A 59 -9.84 14.48 4.02
CA GLN A 59 -10.89 15.41 4.48
C GLN A 59 -10.33 16.73 5.02
N ASN A 60 -9.24 16.66 5.80
CA ASN A 60 -8.55 17.84 6.31
C ASN A 60 -7.90 18.65 5.18
N GLY A 61 -7.29 17.97 4.20
CA GLY A 61 -6.75 18.61 3.01
C GLY A 61 -7.82 19.37 2.22
N TRP A 62 -9.00 18.78 2.03
CA TRP A 62 -10.11 19.41 1.31
C TRP A 62 -10.60 20.67 2.03
N ARG A 63 -10.70 20.64 3.37
CA ARG A 63 -11.05 21.83 4.17
C ARG A 63 -10.06 22.98 3.97
N LEU A 64 -8.77 22.69 3.86
CA LEU A 64 -7.73 23.69 3.64
C LEU A 64 -7.79 24.31 2.22
N LEU A 65 -8.38 23.61 1.26
CA LEU A 65 -8.57 24.08 -0.12
C LEU A 65 -9.82 24.96 -0.31
N VAL A 66 -10.82 24.85 0.58
CA VAL A 66 -12.06 25.66 0.51
C VAL A 66 -11.80 27.13 0.86
N ASN A 67 -11.00 27.40 1.90
CA ASN A 67 -10.60 28.75 2.30
C ASN A 67 -9.09 28.80 2.55
N PRO A 68 -8.28 28.80 1.48
CA PRO A 68 -6.85 28.76 1.62
C PRO A 68 -6.34 30.13 2.12
N LYS A 69 -5.46 30.11 3.15
CA LYS A 69 -4.83 31.34 3.70
C LYS A 69 -4.07 32.15 2.64
N LYS A 70 -3.68 31.51 1.53
CA LYS A 70 -3.11 32.14 0.35
C LYS A 70 -3.91 31.70 -0.87
N PRO A 71 -4.26 32.59 -1.81
CA PRO A 71 -4.96 32.21 -3.02
C PRO A 71 -4.14 31.20 -3.82
N LEU A 72 -4.74 30.05 -4.12
CA LEU A 72 -4.12 28.98 -4.91
C LEU A 72 -4.32 29.26 -6.40
N ALA A 73 -3.23 29.31 -7.15
CA ALA A 73 -3.26 29.41 -8.61
C ALA A 73 -3.51 28.03 -9.23
N TYR A 74 -4.76 27.59 -9.24
CA TYR A 74 -5.15 26.26 -9.72
C TYR A 74 -4.68 25.96 -11.15
N LYS A 75 -4.66 26.97 -12.04
CA LYS A 75 -4.19 26.81 -13.42
C LYS A 75 -2.70 26.40 -13.49
N ALA A 76 -1.86 27.02 -12.67
CA ALA A 76 -0.43 26.70 -12.60
C ALA A 76 -0.18 25.29 -12.04
N LEU A 77 -0.99 24.86 -11.05
CA LEU A 77 -0.90 23.51 -10.49
C LEU A 77 -1.30 22.44 -11.52
N ILE A 78 -2.36 22.68 -12.30
CA ILE A 78 -2.82 21.78 -13.35
C ILE A 78 -1.79 21.69 -14.49
N GLU A 79 -1.22 22.83 -14.91
CA GLU A 79 -0.17 22.87 -15.93
C GLU A 79 1.10 22.13 -15.49
N TYR A 80 1.51 22.32 -14.23
CA TYR A 80 2.63 21.55 -13.66
C TYR A 80 2.35 20.06 -13.65
N GLY A 81 1.16 19.64 -13.24
CA GLY A 81 0.75 18.24 -13.20
C GLY A 81 0.68 17.60 -14.58
N ARG A 82 0.30 18.35 -15.64
CA ARG A 82 0.27 17.86 -17.03
C ARG A 82 1.64 17.63 -17.65
N LYS A 83 2.70 18.18 -17.05
CA LYS A 83 4.08 18.06 -17.53
C LYS A 83 4.70 16.70 -17.18
N TYR A 84 4.15 16.00 -16.19
CA TYR A 84 4.62 14.70 -15.69
C TYR A 84 3.54 13.64 -15.91
#